data_AF-A0A6N8Z855-F1
#
_entry.id   AF-A0A6N8Z855-F1
#
_cell.length_a   1.000
_cell.length_b   1.000
_cell.length_c   1.000
_cell.angle_alpha   90.00
_cell.angle_beta   90.00
_cell.angle_gamma   90.00
#
_symmetry.space_group_name_H-M   'P 1'
#
loop_
_entity.id
_entity.type
_entity.pdbx_description
1 polymer ?
#
loop_
_entity_poly.entity_id
_entity_poly.type
_entity_poly.pdbx_seq_one_letter_code
_entity_poly.pdbx_strand_id
1 'polypeptide(L)'
;MNDQKTSEGSLDTADRLEPIRGKVARVISVRQVALNVGQSSGVEEGMLFDIVDPQQLEIRDPETNEMLGIIRPKAKARVRVFSVSEKFSLASTYRTESIGGLQLRGDVRMGGLLGRVETFRTRDSLAEAFSEEGAYVAQNDTVIQVINGT
;
A
#
# COMPACT_ATOMS: atom_id res chain seq x y z
N MET A 1 7.06 53.49 -36.11
CA MET A 1 8.16 52.68 -35.56
C MET A 1 7.76 52.36 -34.12
N ASN A 2 7.01 51.31 -33.80
CA ASN A 2 7.23 49.88 -34.01
C ASN A 2 8.64 49.42 -33.61
N ASP A 3 8.70 48.72 -32.48
CA ASP A 3 9.43 47.47 -32.18
C ASP A 3 8.95 47.04 -30.78
N GLN A 4 7.88 46.25 -30.64
CA GLN A 4 7.82 44.77 -30.64
C GLN A 4 8.93 44.04 -29.88
N LYS A 5 8.47 43.00 -29.13
CA LYS A 5 9.11 41.70 -28.86
C LYS A 5 9.99 41.66 -27.59
N THR A 6 9.91 40.72 -26.63
CA THR A 6 9.24 39.40 -26.39
C THR A 6 9.56 39.06 -24.92
N SER A 7 8.59 38.79 -24.03
CA SER A 7 8.14 37.45 -23.59
C SER A 7 9.23 36.39 -23.37
N GLU A 8 9.49 36.05 -22.09
CA GLU A 8 9.75 34.70 -21.53
C GLU A 8 9.32 34.79 -20.04
N GLY A 9 8.36 34.06 -19.48
CA GLY A 9 8.01 32.66 -19.71
C GLY A 9 8.48 31.81 -18.52
N SER A 10 7.80 31.90 -17.37
CA SER A 10 7.91 30.88 -16.30
C SER A 10 6.57 30.63 -15.59
N LEU A 11 5.49 30.68 -16.36
CA LEU A 11 4.29 29.91 -16.07
C LEU A 11 4.41 28.60 -16.84
N ASP A 12 5.24 27.68 -16.35
CA ASP A 12 5.12 26.26 -16.67
C ASP A 12 6.19 25.47 -15.94
N THR A 13 5.77 24.69 -14.95
CA THR A 13 5.92 23.24 -15.01
C THR A 13 4.95 22.66 -13.99
N ALA A 14 3.69 22.54 -14.38
CA ALA A 14 2.61 21.79 -13.70
C ALA A 14 2.50 22.00 -12.19
N ASP A 15 1.38 22.56 -11.74
CA ASP A 15 0.88 22.34 -10.39
C ASP A 15 0.85 20.82 -10.11
N ARG A 16 1.96 20.28 -9.61
CA ARG A 16 2.11 18.87 -9.26
C ARG A 16 1.27 18.74 -8.01
N LEU A 17 -0.02 18.47 -8.18
CA LEU A 17 -0.95 18.17 -7.09
C LEU A 17 -0.19 17.27 -6.11
N GLU A 18 0.19 17.84 -4.96
CA GLU A 18 0.93 17.05 -3.99
C GLU A 18 0.01 15.90 -3.56
N PRO A 19 0.49 14.65 -3.56
CA PRO A 19 -0.36 13.52 -3.22
C PRO A 19 -0.87 13.68 -1.79
N ILE A 20 -2.18 13.48 -1.61
CA ILE A 20 -2.79 13.49 -0.28
C ILE A 20 -2.11 12.43 0.59
N ARG A 21 -1.66 12.83 1.78
CA ARG A 21 -1.00 11.95 2.75
C ARG A 21 -1.82 11.84 4.02
N GLY A 22 -1.86 10.65 4.59
CA GLY A 22 -2.56 10.38 5.83
C GLY A 22 -2.07 9.12 6.53
N LYS A 23 -2.93 8.58 7.38
CA LYS A 23 -2.72 7.35 8.13
C LYS A 23 -3.98 6.49 8.13
N VAL A 24 -3.78 5.18 8.33
CA VAL A 24 -4.85 4.26 8.68
C VAL A 24 -5.34 4.62 10.09
N ALA A 25 -6.54 5.20 10.18
CA ALA A 25 -7.19 5.55 11.43
C ALA A 25 -7.69 4.29 12.17
N ARG A 26 -8.20 3.31 11.42
CA ARG A 26 -8.69 2.03 11.97
C ARG A 26 -8.78 0.95 10.89
N VAL A 27 -8.41 -0.27 11.24
CA VAL A 27 -8.70 -1.47 10.44
C VAL A 27 -10.11 -1.96 10.82
N ILE A 28 -11.02 -2.00 9.84
CA ILE A 28 -12.43 -2.40 10.04
C ILE A 28 -12.59 -3.90 9.79
N SER A 29 -11.95 -4.40 8.74
CA SER A 29 -11.90 -5.81 8.39
C SER A 29 -10.64 -6.12 7.59
N VAL A 30 -10.46 -7.38 7.21
CA VAL A 30 -9.36 -7.84 6.35
C VAL A 30 -9.25 -7.04 5.04
N ARG A 31 -10.35 -6.48 4.55
CA ARG A 31 -10.41 -5.76 3.26
C ARG A 31 -10.81 -4.30 3.38
N GLN A 32 -11.07 -3.78 4.59
CA GLN A 32 -11.61 -2.44 4.78
C GLN A 32 -10.86 -1.68 5.87
N VAL A 33 -10.58 -0.42 5.58
CA VAL A 33 -9.88 0.50 6.47
C VAL A 33 -10.56 1.87 6.48
N ALA A 34 -10.44 2.57 7.59
CA ALA A 34 -10.71 4.00 7.69
C ALA A 34 -9.40 4.78 7.60
N LEU A 35 -9.38 5.83 6.78
CA LEU A 35 -8.24 6.74 6.63
C LEU A 35 -8.54 8.06 7.36
N ASN A 36 -7.55 8.66 8.01
CA ASN A 36 -7.71 9.95 8.73
C ASN A 36 -7.73 11.18 7.80
N VAL A 37 -8.10 10.98 6.54
CA VAL A 37 -8.24 12.01 5.51
C VAL A 37 -9.62 11.86 4.88
N GLY A 38 -10.29 12.98 4.68
CA GLY A 38 -11.67 13.06 4.17
C GLY A 38 -11.85 14.22 3.20
N GLN A 39 -13.07 14.72 3.06
CA GLN A 39 -13.40 15.82 2.14
C GLN A 39 -12.57 17.08 2.43
N SER A 40 -12.31 17.40 3.70
CA SER A 40 -11.48 18.56 4.08
C SER A 40 -10.02 18.44 3.62
N SER A 41 -9.57 17.23 3.27
CA SER A 41 -8.24 16.95 2.71
C SER A 41 -8.26 16.79 1.19
N GLY A 42 -9.40 17.03 0.54
CA GLY A 42 -9.58 16.85 -0.91
C GLY A 42 -9.80 15.41 -1.34
N VAL A 43 -10.15 14.50 -0.42
CA VAL A 43 -10.44 13.10 -0.78
C VAL A 43 -11.80 12.99 -1.44
N GLU A 44 -11.87 12.27 -2.55
CA GLU A 44 -13.11 11.95 -3.26
C GLU A 44 -13.31 10.43 -3.38
N GLU A 45 -14.55 10.02 -3.61
CA GLU A 45 -14.87 8.63 -3.88
C GLU A 45 -14.15 8.14 -5.14
N GLY A 46 -13.61 6.93 -5.08
CA GLY A 46 -12.85 6.33 -6.17
C GLY A 46 -11.37 6.66 -6.17
N MET A 47 -10.89 7.61 -5.36
CA MET A 47 -9.46 7.85 -5.19
C MET A 47 -8.74 6.59 -4.68
N LEU A 48 -7.50 6.41 -5.14
CA LEU A 48 -6.64 5.29 -4.77
C LEU A 48 -5.57 5.75 -3.79
N PHE A 49 -5.30 4.92 -2.78
CA PHE A 49 -4.23 5.13 -1.82
C PHE A 49 -3.39 3.86 -1.68
N ASP A 50 -2.07 4.05 -1.62
CA ASP A 50 -1.14 3.02 -1.19
C ASP A 50 -0.90 3.14 0.31
N ILE A 51 -1.10 2.04 1.03
CA ILE A 51 -0.71 1.86 2.42
C ILE A 51 0.74 1.39 2.41
N VAL A 52 1.65 2.16 2.99
CA VAL A 52 3.09 1.90 2.93
C VAL A 52 3.66 1.62 4.30
N ASP A 53 4.74 0.83 4.33
CA ASP A 53 5.50 0.64 5.55
C ASP A 53 6.25 1.92 5.94
N PRO A 54 6.16 2.40 7.20
CA PRO A 54 6.98 3.52 7.62
C PRO A 54 8.48 3.20 7.64
N GLN A 55 8.86 1.92 7.68
CA GLN A 55 10.25 1.50 7.73
C GLN A 55 10.94 1.71 6.38
N GLN A 56 12.03 2.47 6.44
CA GLN A 56 12.99 2.60 5.35
C GLN A 56 14.06 1.52 5.56
N LEU A 57 14.28 0.66 4.57
CA LEU A 57 15.30 -0.36 4.66
C LEU A 57 16.63 0.22 4.18
N GLU A 58 17.54 0.45 5.12
CA GLU A 58 18.92 0.82 4.82
C GLU A 58 19.65 -0.40 4.23
N ILE A 59 20.23 -0.23 3.05
CA ILE A 59 21.15 -1.21 2.49
C ILE A 59 22.55 -0.83 2.95
N ARG A 60 23.22 -1.77 3.61
CA ARG A 60 24.60 -1.61 4.07
C ARG A 60 25.50 -2.64 3.40
N ASP A 61 26.73 -2.25 3.14
CA ASP A 61 27.77 -3.16 2.68
C ASP A 61 28.07 -4.20 3.76
N PRO A 62 28.08 -5.51 3.47
CA PRO A 62 28.25 -6.55 4.48
C PRO A 62 29.69 -6.66 5.02
N GLU A 63 30.68 -6.14 4.31
CA GLU A 63 32.09 -6.20 4.71
C GLU A 63 32.52 -4.91 5.43
N THR A 64 32.06 -3.75 4.95
CA THR A 64 32.46 -2.44 5.49
C THR A 64 31.42 -1.80 6.41
N ASN A 65 30.17 -2.29 6.39
CA ASN A 65 29.00 -1.70 7.05
C ASN A 65 28.66 -0.26 6.60
N GLU A 66 29.23 0.17 5.47
CA GLU A 66 28.95 1.47 4.86
C GLU A 66 27.51 1.53 4.33
N MET A 67 26.85 2.68 4.46
CA MET A 67 25.50 2.88 3.92
C MET A 67 25.56 3.00 2.40
N LEU A 68 25.02 2.01 1.69
CA LEU A 68 24.95 1.99 0.22
C LEU A 68 23.70 2.71 -0.30
N GLY A 69 22.62 2.73 0.48
CA GLY A 69 21.39 3.42 0.10
C GLY A 69 20.20 3.10 0.98
N ILE A 70 19.03 3.61 0.59
CA ILE A 70 17.76 3.42 1.28
C ILE A 70 16.71 2.95 0.27
N ILE A 71 16.09 1.81 0.53
CA ILE A 71 14.95 1.33 -0.26
C ILE A 71 13.70 2.11 0.18
N ARG A 72 13.00 2.67 -0.81
CA ARG A 72 11.74 3.40 -0.60
C ARG A 72 10.67 2.48 0.01
N PRO A 73 9.75 3.02 0.83
CA PRO A 73 8.62 2.28 1.36
C PRO A 73 7.86 1.49 0.28
N LYS A 74 7.80 0.17 0.43
CA LYS A 74 6.97 -0.69 -0.43
C LYS A 74 5.51 -0.54 0.01
N ALA A 75 4.60 -0.47 -0.97
CA ALA A 75 3.17 -0.53 -0.69
C ALA A 75 2.80 -1.92 -0.14
N LYS A 76 2.23 -1.94 1.07
CA LYS A 76 1.63 -3.13 1.70
C LYS A 76 0.33 -3.52 1.03
N ALA A 77 -0.49 -2.52 0.71
CA ALA A 77 -1.78 -2.70 0.09
C ALA A 77 -2.19 -1.45 -0.70
N ARG A 78 -2.97 -1.65 -1.76
CA ARG A 78 -3.66 -0.58 -2.47
C ARG A 78 -5.16 -0.61 -2.18
N VAL A 79 -5.70 0.51 -1.73
CA VAL A 79 -7.11 0.66 -1.39
C VAL A 79 -7.78 1.72 -2.24
N ARG A 80 -9.06 1.51 -2.55
CA ARG A 80 -9.94 2.45 -3.23
C ARG A 80 -10.96 3.00 -2.24
N VAL A 81 -11.08 4.32 -2.20
CA VAL A 81 -12.08 5.02 -1.39
C VAL A 81 -13.47 4.74 -1.95
N PHE A 82 -14.41 4.34 -1.08
CA PHE A 82 -15.80 4.07 -1.45
C PHE A 82 -16.82 4.91 -0.66
N SER A 83 -16.39 5.61 0.37
CA SER A 83 -17.24 6.55 1.11
C SER A 83 -16.36 7.63 1.76
N VAL A 84 -16.79 8.89 1.68
CA VAL A 84 -16.02 10.03 2.22
C VAL A 84 -16.88 10.85 3.18
N SER A 85 -16.37 11.01 4.40
CA SER A 85 -16.88 11.97 5.39
C SER A 85 -15.97 13.21 5.44
N GLU A 86 -16.37 14.24 6.18
CA GLU A 86 -15.61 15.49 6.28
C GLU A 86 -14.14 15.26 6.69
N LYS A 87 -13.91 14.48 7.75
CA LYS A 87 -12.59 14.28 8.38
C LYS A 87 -11.95 12.91 8.14
N PHE A 88 -12.67 11.98 7.54
CA PHE A 88 -12.18 10.62 7.31
C PHE A 88 -12.84 10.01 6.07
N SER A 89 -12.27 8.93 5.57
CA SER A 89 -12.83 8.16 4.45
C SER A 89 -12.74 6.66 4.72
N LEU A 90 -13.61 5.91 4.07
CA LEU A 90 -13.60 4.45 4.08
C LEU A 90 -13.06 3.95 2.74
N ALA A 91 -12.11 3.02 2.82
CA ALA A 91 -11.47 2.45 1.66
C ALA A 91 -11.44 0.92 1.75
N SER A 92 -11.45 0.28 0.58
CA SER A 92 -11.37 -1.17 0.46
C SER A 92 -10.26 -1.61 -0.49
N THR A 93 -9.63 -2.74 -0.21
CA THR A 93 -8.55 -3.29 -1.04
C THR A 93 -9.05 -3.54 -2.46
N TYR A 94 -8.39 -2.96 -3.47
CA TYR A 94 -8.91 -2.95 -4.85
C TYR A 94 -8.39 -4.10 -5.73
N ARG A 95 -7.28 -4.79 -5.39
CA ARG A 95 -6.84 -6.00 -6.11
C ARG A 95 -6.02 -6.96 -5.22
N THR A 96 -6.25 -8.26 -5.43
CA THR A 96 -5.45 -9.38 -4.94
C THR A 96 -4.40 -9.72 -5.98
N GLU A 97 -3.14 -9.39 -5.73
CA GLU A 97 -2.03 -10.18 -6.28
C GLU A 97 -1.09 -10.49 -5.11
N SER A 98 -1.23 -11.72 -4.62
CA SER A 98 -0.18 -12.39 -3.86
C SER A 98 1.00 -12.54 -4.82
N ILE A 99 2.01 -11.69 -4.68
CA ILE A 99 3.34 -12.03 -5.19
C ILE A 99 3.91 -12.99 -4.14
N GLY A 100 3.67 -14.29 -4.35
CA GLY A 100 4.15 -15.34 -3.46
C GLY A 100 3.46 -16.70 -3.60
N GLY A 101 2.34 -16.81 -4.32
CA GLY A 101 1.70 -18.10 -4.59
C GLY A 101 2.10 -18.63 -5.98
N LEU A 102 3.00 -19.61 -6.01
CA LEU A 102 3.28 -20.41 -7.20
C LEU A 102 1.97 -21.02 -7.76
N GLN A 103 1.39 -20.41 -8.81
CA GLN A 103 0.35 -21.07 -9.60
C GLN A 103 1.00 -22.12 -10.50
N LEU A 104 1.19 -23.33 -9.98
CA LEU A 104 1.40 -24.51 -10.84
C LEU A 104 0.07 -24.88 -11.48
N ARG A 105 -0.19 -24.28 -12.64
CA ARG A 105 -1.22 -24.73 -13.56
C ARG A 105 -0.65 -25.94 -14.31
N GLY A 106 -0.82 -27.13 -13.75
CA GLY A 106 -0.43 -28.38 -14.42
C GLY A 106 -0.60 -29.58 -13.50
N ASP A 107 -1.41 -30.54 -13.93
CA ASP A 107 -1.66 -31.81 -13.26
C ASP A 107 -0.37 -32.51 -12.81
N VAL A 108 -0.09 -32.51 -11.51
CA VAL A 108 0.82 -33.48 -10.89
C VAL A 108 0.15 -34.06 -9.67
N ARG A 109 -0.41 -35.26 -9.85
CA ARG A 109 -0.76 -36.15 -8.73
C ARG A 109 0.54 -36.64 -8.10
N MET A 110 1.03 -35.97 -7.06
CA MET A 110 2.10 -36.52 -6.22
C MET A 110 1.47 -37.16 -4.98
N GLY A 111 1.36 -38.50 -5.03
CA GLY A 111 0.96 -39.31 -3.91
C GLY A 111 2.02 -39.35 -2.82
N GLY A 112 1.56 -39.34 -1.57
CA GLY A 112 2.27 -39.84 -0.41
C GLY A 112 3.35 -38.93 0.18
N LEU A 113 3.04 -38.34 1.33
CA LEU A 113 3.75 -38.62 2.58
C LEU A 113 2.93 -38.09 3.76
N LEU A 114 2.31 -39.03 4.48
CA LEU A 114 1.65 -38.85 5.76
C LEU A 114 2.68 -38.42 6.82
N GLY A 115 2.69 -37.13 7.16
CA GLY A 115 3.18 -36.63 8.44
C GLY A 115 2.00 -36.32 9.34
N ARG A 116 1.60 -37.29 10.17
CA ARG A 116 0.58 -37.11 11.21
C ARG A 116 1.14 -36.18 12.28
N VAL A 117 0.58 -34.98 12.42
CA VAL A 117 0.66 -34.20 13.66
C VAL A 117 -0.76 -33.99 14.13
N GLU A 118 -1.15 -34.78 15.12
CA GLU A 118 -2.35 -34.55 15.90
C GLU A 118 -2.09 -33.38 16.85
N THR A 119 -2.70 -32.24 16.59
CA THR A 119 -3.11 -31.32 17.66
C THR A 119 -4.50 -30.81 17.38
N PHE A 120 -5.49 -31.55 17.87
CA PHE A 120 -6.76 -30.95 18.25
C PHE A 120 -6.47 -29.99 19.41
N ARG A 121 -6.34 -28.70 19.11
CA ARG A 121 -6.35 -27.62 20.09
C ARG A 121 -7.36 -26.57 19.64
N THR A 122 -8.49 -26.62 20.33
CA THR A 122 -9.32 -25.53 20.85
C THR A 122 -9.22 -24.18 20.13
N ARG A 123 -10.33 -23.79 19.47
CA ARG A 123 -10.82 -22.41 19.22
C ARG A 123 -9.74 -21.31 19.27
N ASP A 124 -8.86 -21.25 18.27
CA ASP A 124 -8.09 -20.03 17.94
C ASP A 124 -7.61 -20.04 16.47
N SER A 125 -8.38 -20.69 15.59
CA SER A 125 -8.11 -20.82 14.15
C SER A 125 -8.27 -19.52 13.33
N LEU A 126 -8.28 -18.36 13.99
CA LEU A 126 -8.07 -17.07 13.36
C LEU A 126 -6.58 -16.69 13.32
N ALA A 127 -5.71 -17.29 14.14
CA ALA A 127 -4.29 -16.95 14.18
C ALA A 127 -3.45 -17.71 13.13
N GLU A 128 -3.91 -18.87 12.66
CA GLU A 128 -3.12 -19.78 11.80
C GLU A 128 -3.14 -19.44 10.30
N ALA A 129 -3.86 -18.38 9.89
CA ALA A 129 -3.76 -17.82 8.54
C ALA A 129 -2.64 -16.77 8.38
N PHE A 130 -1.86 -16.49 9.43
CA PHE A 130 -0.96 -15.33 9.50
C PHE A 130 0.54 -15.66 9.53
N SER A 131 0.95 -16.82 8.99
CA SER A 131 2.36 -17.25 8.97
C SER A 131 2.88 -17.54 7.55
N GLU A 132 2.65 -16.65 6.58
CA GLU A 132 3.41 -16.63 5.32
C GLU A 132 3.53 -15.18 4.81
N GLU A 133 4.68 -14.53 5.05
CA GLU A 133 5.26 -13.37 4.33
C GLU A 133 4.33 -12.29 3.71
N GLY A 134 3.17 -12.01 4.32
CA GLY A 134 2.15 -11.09 3.82
C GLY A 134 2.21 -9.73 4.52
N ALA A 135 2.24 -8.66 3.73
CA ALA A 135 2.26 -7.29 4.25
C ALA A 135 0.99 -6.99 5.09
N TYR A 136 1.11 -6.98 6.41
CA TYR A 136 0.00 -6.72 7.33
C TYR A 136 -0.28 -5.21 7.41
N VAL A 137 -1.52 -4.82 7.09
CA VAL A 137 -2.00 -3.44 7.27
C VAL A 137 -2.37 -3.24 8.74
N ALA A 138 -1.74 -2.27 9.38
CA ALA A 138 -1.96 -1.92 10.77
C ALA A 138 -2.51 -0.49 10.92
N GLN A 139 -3.08 -0.20 12.08
CA GLN A 139 -3.39 1.18 12.47
C GLN A 139 -2.10 2.01 12.49
N ASN A 140 -2.20 3.30 12.15
CA ASN A 140 -1.09 4.24 12.01
C ASN A 140 -0.13 4.02 10.83
N ASP A 141 -0.35 2.98 10.01
CA ASP A 141 0.33 2.85 8.73
C ASP A 141 0.11 4.09 7.88
N THR A 142 1.15 4.50 7.17
CA THR A 142 1.11 5.70 6.32
C THR A 142 0.32 5.39 5.06
N VAL A 143 -0.52 6.33 4.61
CA VAL A 143 -1.20 6.24 3.32
C VAL A 143 -0.84 7.41 2.43
N ILE A 144 -0.67 7.13 1.14
CA ILE A 144 -0.27 8.10 0.13
C ILE A 144 -1.18 7.93 -1.09
N GLN A 145 -1.75 9.02 -1.58
CA GLN A 145 -2.57 9.02 -2.78
C GLN A 145 -1.75 8.56 -3.99
N VAL A 146 -2.36 7.69 -4.79
CA VAL A 146 -1.80 7.26 -6.08
C VAL A 146 -2.23 8.27 -7.13
N ILE A 147 -1.30 9.10 -7.59
CA ILE A 147 -1.51 10.00 -8.72
C ILE A 147 -1.10 9.23 -9.97
N ASN A 148 -2.07 8.84 -10.80
CA ASN A 148 -1.76 8.32 -12.13
C ASN A 148 -1.28 9.51 -12.96
N GLY A 149 0.02 9.57 -13.22
CA GLY A 149 0.54 10.47 -14.25
C GLY A 149 -0.05 10.06 -15.59
N THR A 150 -0.75 10.98 -16.24
CA THR A 150 -1.27 10.83 -17.60
C THR A 150 -0.13 10.77 -18.61
#